data_AF-A0A0L6UMT1-F1
#
_entry.id   AF-A0A0L6UMT1-F1
#
_cell.length_a   1.000
_cell.length_b   1.000
_cell.length_c   1.000
_cell.angle_alpha   90.00
_cell.angle_beta   90.00
_cell.angle_gamma   90.00
#
_symmetry.space_group_name_H-M   'P 1'
#
loop_
_entity.id
_entity.type
_entity.pdbx_description
1 polymer ?
#
loop_
_entity_poly.entity_id
_entity_poly.type
_entity_poly.pdbx_seq_one_letter_code
_entity_poly.pdbx_strand_id
1 'polypeptide(L)' 'MVLAKPQTFDGTRGAAAKAFIIQIGLHAITYPKLPNDTRKMAFAVLFVKDYTATWSQTYLEKVFNGL' A
#
# COMPACT_ATOMS: atom_id res chain seq x y z
N MET A 1 14.72 9.59 14.23
CA MET A 1 14.36 8.27 13.69
C MET A 1 13.94 8.45 12.23
N VAL A 2 14.78 8.03 11.28
CA VAL A 2 14.46 8.11 9.85
C VAL A 2 13.61 6.88 9.51
N LEU A 3 12.36 7.12 9.11
CA LEU A 3 11.46 6.05 8.69
C LEU A 3 11.95 5.54 7.32
N ALA A 4 12.43 4.30 7.28
CA ALA A 4 12.89 3.69 6.03
C ALA A 4 11.73 3.66 5.02
N LYS A 5 12.04 3.98 3.75
CA LYS A 5 11.09 3.89 2.64
C LYS A 5 10.53 2.46 2.58
N PRO A 6 9.21 2.25 2.47
CA PRO A 6 8.63 0.93 2.35
C PRO A 6 9.19 0.20 1.12
N GLN A 7 9.44 -1.09 1.26
CA GLN A 7 9.93 -1.91 0.16
C GLN A 7 8.80 -2.20 -0.82
N THR A 8 9.13 -2.31 -2.10
CA THR A 8 8.15 -2.67 -3.13
C THR A 8 7.79 -4.16 -3.05
N PHE A 9 6.52 -4.48 -3.34
CA PHE A 9 5.95 -5.81 -3.25
C PHE A 9 5.51 -6.32 -4.63
N ASP A 10 5.98 -7.51 -5.02
CA ASP A 10 5.71 -8.15 -6.31
C ASP A 10 4.43 -8.99 -6.34
N GLY A 11 3.79 -9.22 -5.19
CA GLY A 11 2.65 -10.12 -5.07
C GLY A 11 2.97 -11.49 -4.49
N THR A 12 4.20 -11.73 -4.05
CA THR A 12 4.59 -13.01 -3.43
C THR A 12 3.69 -13.33 -2.23
N ARG A 13 2.95 -14.43 -2.33
CA ARG A 13 1.99 -14.86 -1.29
C ARG A 13 2.70 -15.41 -0.05
N GLY A 14 1.96 -15.53 1.05
CA GLY A 14 2.47 -16.12 2.30
C GLY A 14 3.20 -15.10 3.18
N ALA A 15 4.39 -15.47 3.67
CA ALA A 15 5.13 -14.66 4.64
C ALA A 15 5.50 -13.26 4.11
N ALA A 16 5.87 -13.17 2.83
CA ALA A 16 6.24 -11.90 2.19
C ALA A 16 5.06 -10.90 2.19
N ALA A 17 3.85 -11.36 1.86
CA ALA A 17 2.65 -10.53 1.91
C ALA A 17 2.36 -10.00 3.33
N LYS A 18 2.50 -10.84 4.37
CA LYS A 18 2.32 -10.41 5.77
C LYS A 18 3.34 -9.34 6.17
N ALA A 19 4.60 -9.55 5.83
CA ALA A 19 5.68 -8.60 6.13
C ALA A 19 5.43 -7.24 5.45
N PHE A 20 5.00 -7.25 4.18
CA PHE A 20 4.66 -6.03 3.45
C PHE A 20 3.51 -5.26 4.12
N ILE A 21 2.42 -5.93 4.48
CA ILE A 21 1.26 -5.28 5.13
C ILE A 21 1.63 -4.68 6.50
N ILE A 22 2.46 -5.37 7.28
CA ILE A 22 2.95 -4.83 8.56
C ILE A 22 3.82 -3.60 8.34
N GLN A 23 4.74 -3.65 7.37
CA GLN A 23 5.65 -2.54 7.07
C GLN A 23 4.89 -1.29 6.57
N ILE A 24 3.95 -1.48 5.63
CA ILE A 24 3.19 -0.37 5.05
C ILE A 24 2.20 0.22 6.04
N GLY A 25 1.57 -0.62 6.87
CA GLY A 25 0.68 -0.18 7.94
C GLY A 25 1.41 0.67 8.97
N LEU A 26 2.59 0.21 9.42
CA LEU A 26 3.45 0.98 10.33
C LEU A 26 3.88 2.32 9.71
N HIS A 27 4.24 2.32 8.42
CA HIS A 27 4.60 3.55 7.71
C HIS A 27 3.41 4.53 7.60
N ALA A 28 2.21 4.02 7.33
CA ALA A 28 1.01 4.85 7.24
C ALA A 28 0.60 5.45 8.60
N ILE A 29 0.76 4.72 9.70
CA ILE A 29 0.47 5.21 11.06
C ILE A 29 1.47 6.30 11.47
N THR A 30 2.75 6.11 11.14
CA THR A 30 3.82 7.06 11.48
C THR A 30 3.85 8.28 10.54
N TYR A 31 3.10 8.25 9.44
CA TYR A 31 2.93 9.37 8.51
C TYR A 31 1.57 10.07 8.72
N PRO A 32 1.47 11.08 9.61
CA PRO A 32 0.20 11.69 10.02
C PRO A 32 -0.53 12.50 8.94
N LYS A 33 -0.02 12.52 7.70
CA LYS A 33 -0.59 13.27 6.56
C LYS A 33 -1.63 12.49 5.75
N LEU A 34 -1.95 11.25 6.12
CA LEU A 34 -3.00 10.46 5.47
C LEU A 34 -4.32 10.57 6.26
N PRO A 35 -5.26 11.42 5.83
CA PRO A 35 -6.42 11.82 6.64
C PRO A 35 -7.54 10.77 6.73
N ASN A 36 -7.54 9.73 5.89
CA ASN A 36 -8.56 8.68 5.92
C ASN A 36 -8.00 7.33 5.43
N ASP A 37 -8.74 6.26 5.70
CA ASP A 37 -8.31 4.90 5.36
C ASP A 37 -8.22 4.69 3.84
N THR A 38 -9.05 5.38 3.07
CA THR A 38 -8.98 5.40 1.60
C THR A 38 -7.61 5.83 1.10
N ARG A 39 -7.05 6.92 1.64
CA ARG A 39 -5.72 7.40 1.28
C ARG A 39 -4.61 6.48 1.80
N LYS A 40 -4.80 5.81 2.94
CA LYS A 40 -3.84 4.79 3.43
C LYS A 40 -3.79 3.58 2.49
N MET A 41 -4.95 3.13 1.99
CA MET A 41 -5.03 2.05 1.00
C MET A 41 -4.40 2.47 -0.33
N ALA A 42 -4.70 3.68 -0.82
CA ALA A 42 -4.08 4.21 -2.03
C ALA A 42 -2.54 4.33 -1.90
N PHE A 43 -2.07 4.77 -0.73
CA PHE A 43 -0.64 4.83 -0.42
C PHE A 43 0.01 3.44 -0.46
N ALA A 44 -0.66 2.40 0.06
CA ALA A 44 -0.11 1.05 0.01
C ALA A 44 0.04 0.52 -1.42
N VAL A 45 -0.88 0.88 -2.32
CA VAL A 45 -0.82 0.48 -3.74
C VAL A 45 0.39 1.10 -4.46
N LEU A 46 0.88 2.28 -4.05
CA LEU A 46 2.09 2.88 -4.63
C LEU A 46 3.36 2.03 -4.47
N PHE A 47 3.35 1.05 -3.55
CA PHE A 47 4.48 0.16 -3.31
C PHE A 47 4.28 -1.22 -3.92
N VAL A 48 3.23 -1.43 -4.71
CA VAL A 48 3.01 -2.67 -5.46
C VAL A 48 3.66 -2.55 -6.83
N LYS A 49 4.29 -3.63 -7.32
CA LYS A 49 4.93 -3.68 -8.63
C LYS A 49 4.48 -4.90 -9.45
N ASP A 50 4.95 -4.97 -10.69
CA ASP A 50 4.77 -6.09 -11.61
C ASP A 50 3.28 -6.42 -11.86
N TYR A 51 2.95 -7.70 -12.05
CA TYR A 51 1.58 -8.16 -12.28
C TYR A 51 0.58 -7.65 -11.24
N THR A 52 1.03 -7.47 -10.00
CA THR A 52 0.19 -7.03 -8.88
C THR A 52 -0.20 -5.55 -9.02
N ALA A 53 0.60 -4.74 -9.71
CA ALA A 53 0.26 -3.34 -10.00
C ALA A 53 -0.99 -3.26 -10.89
N THR A 54 -1.05 -4.03 -11.98
CA THR A 54 -2.22 -4.11 -12.87
C THR A 54 -3.48 -4.55 -12.11
N TRP A 55 -3.35 -5.55 -11.23
CA TRP A 55 -4.47 -6.00 -10.41
C TRP A 55 -4.98 -4.93 -9.43
N SER A 56 -4.05 -4.21 -8.80
CA SER A 56 -4.37 -3.15 -7.84
C SER A 56 -4.98 -1.90 -8.48
N GLN A 57 -4.67 -1.64 -9.75
CA GLN A 57 -5.18 -0.47 -10.47
C GLN A 57 -6.71 -0.50 -10.62
N THR A 58 -7.29 -1.67 -10.92
CA THR A 58 -8.75 -1.84 -10.98
C THR A 58 -9.42 -1.56 -9.64
N TYR A 59 -8.73 -1.83 -8.52
CA TYR A 59 -9.25 -1.51 -7.19
C TYR A 59 -9.18 -0.01 -6.91
N LEU A 60 -8.07 0.65 -7.27
CA LEU A 60 -7.94 2.10 -7.12
C LEU A 60 -9.00 2.86 -7.89
N GLU A 61 -9.29 2.47 -9.14
CA GLU A 61 -10.34 3.11 -9.94
C GLU A 61 -11.70 3.04 -9.23
N LYS A 62 -12.06 1.89 -8.64
CA LYS A 62 -13.30 1.76 -7.86
C LYS A 62 -13.30 2.61 -6.60
N VAL A 63 -12.18 2.66 -5.90
CA VAL A 63 -12.03 3.41 -4.65
C VAL A 63 -12.08 4.91 -4.89
N PHE A 64 -11.55 5.40 -6.01
CA PHE A 64 -11.53 6.83 -6.35
C PHE A 64 -12.77 7.29 -7.13
N ASN A 65 -13.44 6.42 -7.90
CA ASN A 65 -14.66 6.78 -8.63
C ASN A 65 -15.93 6.79 -7.74
N GLY A 66 -15.84 6.34 -6.49
CA GLY A 66 -16.91 6.41 -5.49
C GLY A 66 -16.75 7.53 -4.46
N LEU A 67 -15.74 8.40 -4.64
CA LEU A 67 -15.47 9.63 -3.88
C LEU A 67 -16.03 10.84 -4.63
#